data_AF-F0NP79-F1
#
_entry.id   AF-F0NP79-F1
#
_cell.length_a   1.000
_cell.length_b   1.000
_cell.length_c   1.000
_cell.angle_alpha   90.00
_cell.angle_beta   90.00
_cell.angle_gamma   90.00
#
_symmetry.space_group_name_H-M   'P 1'
#
loop_
_entity.id
_entity.type
_entity.pdbx_description
1 polymer ?
#
loop_
_entity_poly.entity_id
_entity_poly.type
_entity_poly.pdbx_seq_one_letter_code
_entity_poly.pdbx_strand_id
1 'polypeptide(L)'
;MIVSVTAELGLDIGQNFAGGLGILEGDKFYAASRLSINYTVITLFYRRGYVNGEEKQKELLSNLNKEWESEITLGGQRIKVEYLAYTLNTAKAIFANPLNTKFNDQLYVENSDEERFYKCLLLARVAENYINERIGWDKVKYVDMQEACPAFLPLIRYFPSYRIIIHTPAPWGHPTFPSYLFKKEFGYEFPLDHVVMTDIGLSSSIEGIVVSKKMLKHVGRTFPQHMYKIRAVTNGVEIPRWRHPLLNDVKDLDDFIKKRKEVKRDIIKKLGKDTDKPTIAWLRRITAYKRPDFILRLIDDLKDDVFFIIGGLAHPKDYSAVEMERRLKEISEMKNNVIFVRGADANLMKLAIWASDIWTFTPFSGWEASGTSFMKAGINGVPSIASRDGAVPEIINDGYNGWLFGEDRETLLPLNVYDDNKEYEEFLKKIKLALSQFYEVGYNAYKTFPTYCAMDRLMKEYGYP
;
A
#
# COMPACT_ATOMS: atom_id res chain seq x y z
N MET A 1 24.08 -5.99 -0.57
CA MET A 1 22.88 -5.36 -1.15
C MET A 1 21.63 -5.81 -0.42
N ILE A 2 20.52 -5.10 -0.57
CA ILE A 2 19.20 -5.47 -0.02
C ILE A 2 18.38 -6.14 -1.12
N VAL A 3 17.74 -7.25 -0.80
CA VAL A 3 16.73 -7.86 -1.67
C VAL A 3 15.38 -7.80 -0.97
N SER A 4 14.36 -7.32 -1.65
CA SER A 4 12.98 -7.28 -1.17
C SER A 4 12.12 -8.14 -2.08
N VAL A 5 11.33 -9.04 -1.51
CA VAL A 5 10.45 -9.94 -2.27
C VAL A 5 9.02 -9.62 -1.90
N THR A 6 8.20 -9.31 -2.90
CA THR A 6 6.84 -8.81 -2.72
C THR A 6 5.91 -9.41 -3.76
N ALA A 7 4.63 -9.55 -3.41
CA ALA A 7 3.60 -9.92 -4.38
C ALA A 7 3.16 -8.74 -5.25
N GLU A 8 3.44 -7.49 -4.85
CA GLU A 8 3.03 -6.31 -5.61
C GLU A 8 4.07 -5.20 -5.57
N LEU A 9 4.17 -4.44 -6.66
CA LEU A 9 5.10 -3.33 -6.80
C LEU A 9 4.44 -2.18 -7.58
N GLY A 10 4.34 -1.01 -6.94
CA GLY A 10 3.76 0.20 -7.50
C GLY A 10 4.82 1.19 -7.95
N LEU A 11 5.23 1.11 -9.21
CA LEU A 11 6.05 2.12 -9.89
C LEU A 11 5.17 3.26 -10.42
N ASP A 12 5.80 4.32 -10.94
CA ASP A 12 5.11 5.40 -11.65
C ASP A 12 4.71 5.02 -13.10
N ILE A 13 5.05 3.79 -13.51
CA ILE A 13 4.69 3.17 -14.79
C ILE A 13 3.84 1.91 -14.54
N GLY A 14 2.74 1.78 -15.30
CA GLY A 14 1.82 0.65 -15.20
C GLY A 14 1.12 0.48 -13.84
N GLN A 15 0.65 -0.75 -13.57
CA GLN A 15 -0.19 -1.03 -12.38
C GLN A 15 -0.03 -2.46 -11.85
N ASN A 16 1.20 -2.88 -11.52
CA ASN A 16 1.50 -4.20 -10.98
C ASN A 16 1.28 -4.29 -9.45
N PHE A 17 0.23 -3.63 -8.97
CA PHE A 17 -0.14 -3.55 -7.56
C PHE A 17 -1.63 -3.28 -7.36
N ALA A 18 -2.12 -3.61 -6.18
CA ALA A 18 -3.49 -3.41 -5.73
C ALA A 18 -3.61 -2.27 -4.71
N GLY A 19 -2.60 -2.05 -3.87
CA GLY A 19 -2.76 -1.13 -2.74
C GLY A 19 -1.50 -0.57 -2.10
N GLY A 20 -1.59 -0.35 -0.78
CA GLY A 20 -0.61 0.41 -0.01
C GLY A 20 0.75 -0.27 0.11
N LEU A 21 0.80 -1.61 0.13
CA LEU A 21 2.05 -2.36 0.18
C LEU A 21 2.85 -2.13 -1.11
N GLY A 22 2.22 -2.30 -2.28
CA GLY A 22 2.89 -2.08 -3.56
C GLY A 22 3.40 -0.65 -3.72
N ILE A 23 2.62 0.35 -3.29
CA ILE A 23 3.09 1.74 -3.30
C ILE A 23 4.27 1.96 -2.34
N LEU A 24 4.19 1.44 -1.11
CA LEU A 24 5.28 1.55 -0.14
C LEU A 24 6.57 0.94 -0.69
N GLU A 25 6.46 -0.22 -1.33
CA GLU A 25 7.59 -0.89 -1.95
C GLU A 25 8.16 -0.10 -3.13
N GLY A 26 7.30 0.55 -3.92
CA GLY A 26 7.74 1.53 -4.92
C GLY A 26 8.45 2.72 -4.29
N ASP A 27 7.94 3.26 -3.18
CA ASP A 27 8.59 4.37 -2.48
C ASP A 27 9.97 3.95 -1.95
N LYS A 28 10.12 2.70 -1.49
CA LYS A 28 11.44 2.15 -1.15
C LYS A 28 12.37 2.07 -2.36
N PHE A 29 11.86 1.60 -3.50
CA PHE A 29 12.63 1.52 -4.75
C PHE A 29 13.16 2.91 -5.18
N TYR A 30 12.29 3.92 -5.24
CA TYR A 30 12.69 5.28 -5.63
C TYR A 30 13.63 5.94 -4.61
N ALA A 31 13.38 5.74 -3.31
CA ALA A 31 14.27 6.24 -2.27
C ALA A 31 15.64 5.57 -2.30
N ALA A 32 15.69 4.24 -2.49
CA ALA A 32 16.96 3.52 -2.63
C ALA A 32 17.76 4.01 -3.83
N SER A 33 17.10 4.30 -4.95
CA SER A 33 17.72 4.91 -6.12
C SER A 33 18.33 6.28 -5.82
N ARG A 34 17.58 7.15 -5.12
CA ARG A 34 18.04 8.50 -4.71
C ARG A 34 19.20 8.43 -3.72
N LEU A 35 19.13 7.50 -2.77
CA LEU A 35 20.12 7.33 -1.70
C LEU A 35 21.31 6.46 -2.12
N SER A 36 21.38 6.02 -3.38
CA SER A 36 22.43 5.14 -3.89
C SER A 36 22.56 3.81 -3.12
N ILE A 37 21.45 3.33 -2.55
CA ILE A 37 21.38 2.03 -1.88
C ILE A 37 21.25 0.95 -2.95
N ASN A 38 22.12 -0.06 -2.92
CA ASN A 38 21.98 -1.22 -3.79
C ASN A 38 20.80 -2.09 -3.33
N TYR A 39 19.69 -1.94 -4.04
CA TYR A 39 18.37 -2.46 -3.67
C TYR A 39 17.76 -3.19 -4.85
N THR A 40 17.36 -4.45 -4.68
CA THR A 40 16.62 -5.19 -5.69
C THR A 40 15.28 -5.64 -5.15
N VAL A 41 14.19 -5.23 -5.78
CA VAL A 41 12.85 -5.76 -5.52
C VAL A 41 12.50 -6.82 -6.55
N ILE A 42 11.98 -7.96 -6.11
CA ILE A 42 11.56 -9.07 -6.97
C ILE A 42 10.06 -9.32 -6.77
N THR A 43 9.32 -9.37 -7.87
CA THR A 43 7.87 -9.61 -7.94
C THR A 43 7.53 -10.45 -9.17
N LEU A 44 6.30 -10.96 -9.25
CA LEU A 44 5.74 -11.49 -10.50
C LEU A 44 5.25 -10.35 -11.41
N PHE A 45 5.34 -10.54 -12.71
CA PHE A 45 4.63 -9.73 -13.72
C PHE A 45 3.21 -10.27 -13.89
N TYR A 46 2.19 -9.47 -13.59
CA TYR A 46 0.78 -9.89 -13.74
C TYR A 46 0.17 -9.36 -15.03
N ARG A 47 -0.23 -10.24 -15.95
CA ARG A 47 -0.66 -9.87 -17.32
C ARG A 47 -1.88 -8.92 -17.34
N ARG A 48 -2.79 -9.07 -16.37
CA ARG A 48 -4.00 -8.24 -16.23
C ARG A 48 -3.96 -7.28 -15.04
N GLY A 49 -2.81 -7.18 -14.36
CA GLY A 49 -2.64 -6.36 -13.16
C GLY A 49 -3.55 -6.83 -12.02
N TYR A 50 -4.10 -5.89 -11.25
CA TYR A 50 -5.06 -6.18 -10.19
C TYR A 50 -6.52 -6.22 -10.70
N VAL A 51 -7.03 -5.12 -11.27
CA VAL A 51 -8.39 -5.01 -11.81
C VAL A 51 -8.37 -4.11 -13.06
N ASN A 52 -8.82 -4.64 -14.21
CA ASN A 52 -8.85 -3.93 -15.50
C ASN A 52 -7.51 -3.27 -15.88
N GLY A 53 -6.40 -3.97 -15.61
CA GLY A 53 -5.05 -3.42 -15.72
C GLY A 53 -4.36 -3.65 -17.06
N GLU A 54 -4.99 -4.29 -18.05
CA GLU A 54 -4.34 -4.78 -19.27
C GLU A 54 -3.55 -3.70 -20.03
N GLU A 55 -4.14 -2.50 -20.18
CA GLU A 55 -3.46 -1.38 -20.85
C GLU A 55 -2.24 -0.90 -20.05
N LYS A 56 -2.39 -0.77 -18.72
CA LYS A 56 -1.31 -0.40 -17.81
C LYS A 56 -0.20 -1.46 -17.76
N GLN A 57 -0.54 -2.74 -17.96
CA GLN A 57 0.46 -3.80 -18.02
C GLN A 57 1.20 -3.82 -19.35
N LYS A 58 0.55 -3.43 -20.46
CA LYS A 58 1.25 -3.18 -21.73
C LYS A 58 2.23 -2.01 -21.61
N GLU A 59 1.81 -0.92 -20.96
CA GLU A 59 2.68 0.22 -20.64
C GLU A 59 3.87 -0.22 -19.77
N LEU A 60 3.64 -1.02 -18.72
CA LEU A 60 4.73 -1.54 -17.91
C LEU A 60 5.69 -2.37 -18.76
N LEU A 61 5.17 -3.35 -19.49
CA LEU A 61 5.96 -4.29 -20.28
C LEU A 61 6.85 -3.59 -21.31
N SER A 62 6.35 -2.54 -21.97
CA SER A 62 7.15 -1.77 -22.95
C SER A 62 8.31 -0.98 -22.33
N ASN A 63 8.30 -0.79 -21.01
CA ASN A 63 9.35 -0.11 -20.25
C ASN A 63 10.29 -1.08 -19.51
N LEU A 64 10.07 -2.40 -19.63
CA LEU A 64 10.94 -3.41 -19.02
C LEU A 64 11.94 -3.96 -20.04
N ASN A 65 13.17 -4.22 -19.58
CA ASN A 65 14.19 -4.88 -20.38
C ASN A 65 14.30 -6.34 -19.99
N LYS A 66 14.28 -7.25 -20.97
CA LYS A 66 14.55 -8.66 -20.70
C LYS A 66 16.02 -8.84 -20.29
N GLU A 67 16.24 -9.26 -19.05
CA GLU A 67 17.58 -9.43 -18.49
C GLU A 67 18.06 -10.88 -18.55
N TRP A 68 17.13 -11.83 -18.33
CA TRP A 68 17.47 -13.24 -18.20
C TRP A 68 16.27 -14.14 -18.44
N GLU A 69 16.53 -15.42 -18.72
CA GLU A 69 15.52 -16.48 -18.75
C GLU A 69 16.03 -17.69 -17.98
N SER A 70 15.13 -18.40 -17.32
CA SER A 70 15.44 -19.66 -16.67
C SER A 70 14.27 -20.64 -16.74
N GLU A 71 14.49 -21.85 -16.29
CA GLU A 71 13.42 -22.79 -15.94
C GLU A 71 13.41 -22.99 -14.43
N ILE A 72 12.22 -23.11 -13.84
CA ILE A 72 12.03 -23.50 -12.44
C ILE A 72 11.06 -24.68 -12.36
N THR A 73 11.11 -25.44 -11.27
CA THR A 73 10.15 -26.52 -11.00
C THR A 73 9.05 -26.03 -10.05
N LEU A 74 7.79 -26.29 -10.37
CA LEU A 74 6.63 -25.99 -9.50
C LEU A 74 5.60 -27.11 -9.64
N GLY A 75 5.21 -27.76 -8.53
CA GLY A 75 4.23 -28.86 -8.59
C GLY A 75 4.68 -30.02 -9.48
N GLY A 76 5.99 -30.27 -9.55
CA GLY A 76 6.60 -31.29 -10.42
C GLY A 76 6.69 -30.92 -11.91
N GLN A 77 6.23 -29.73 -12.32
CA GLN A 77 6.30 -29.25 -13.70
C GLN A 77 7.43 -28.23 -13.88
N ARG A 78 8.08 -28.24 -15.05
CA ARG A 78 9.03 -27.19 -15.43
C ARG A 78 8.29 -26.00 -16.04
N ILE A 79 8.60 -24.82 -15.55
CA ILE A 79 8.03 -23.55 -15.99
C ILE A 79 9.18 -22.67 -16.48
N LYS A 80 9.10 -22.23 -17.74
CA LYS A 80 10.00 -21.22 -18.27
C LYS A 80 9.62 -19.85 -17.70
N VAL A 81 10.61 -19.07 -17.27
CA VAL A 81 10.43 -17.75 -16.66
C VAL A 81 11.33 -16.75 -17.36
N GLU A 82 10.75 -15.65 -17.82
CA GLU A 82 11.51 -14.47 -18.26
C GLU A 82 11.64 -13.48 -17.10
N TYR A 83 12.84 -12.98 -16.85
CA TYR A 83 13.09 -11.95 -15.85
C TYR A 83 13.25 -10.62 -16.55
N LEU A 84 12.28 -9.74 -16.30
CA LEU A 84 12.17 -8.42 -16.91
C LEU A 84 12.58 -7.37 -15.87
N ALA A 85 13.52 -6.49 -16.23
CA ALA A 85 14.13 -5.54 -15.32
C ALA A 85 13.75 -4.10 -15.64
N TYR A 86 13.46 -3.33 -14.59
CA TYR A 86 13.44 -1.88 -14.59
C TYR A 86 14.52 -1.39 -13.61
N THR A 87 15.49 -0.62 -14.10
CA THR A 87 16.63 -0.16 -13.29
C THR A 87 16.63 1.36 -13.22
N LEU A 88 16.81 1.90 -12.02
CA LEU A 88 16.96 3.33 -11.77
C LEU A 88 18.15 3.55 -10.82
N ASN A 89 19.26 4.06 -11.35
CA ASN A 89 20.53 4.16 -10.64
C ASN A 89 20.94 2.81 -10.00
N THR A 90 21.06 2.75 -8.68
CA THR A 90 21.44 1.55 -7.90
C THR A 90 20.25 0.64 -7.54
N ALA A 91 19.01 1.08 -7.81
CA ALA A 91 17.82 0.31 -7.51
C ALA A 91 17.37 -0.47 -8.76
N LYS A 92 17.00 -1.73 -8.56
CA LYS A 92 16.50 -2.63 -9.60
C LYS A 92 15.17 -3.25 -9.20
N ALA A 93 14.21 -3.27 -10.12
CA ALA A 93 12.96 -3.99 -10.00
C ALA A 93 12.92 -5.13 -11.02
N ILE A 94 12.74 -6.34 -10.52
CA ILE A 94 12.67 -7.57 -11.31
C ILE A 94 11.24 -8.08 -11.31
N PHE A 95 10.68 -8.18 -12.50
CA PHE A 95 9.38 -8.76 -12.77
C PHE A 95 9.57 -10.12 -13.44
N ALA A 96 9.33 -11.19 -12.69
CA ALA A 96 9.36 -12.54 -13.23
C ALA A 96 8.05 -12.84 -13.98
N ASN A 97 8.15 -13.13 -15.26
CA ASN A 97 7.06 -13.51 -16.16
C ASN A 97 7.12 -15.02 -16.46
N PRO A 98 6.44 -15.87 -15.67
CA PRO A 98 6.32 -17.28 -15.98
C PRO A 98 5.43 -17.47 -17.22
N LEU A 99 5.96 -18.24 -18.17
CA LEU A 99 5.31 -18.53 -19.44
C LEU A 99 4.38 -19.74 -19.31
N ASN A 100 3.26 -19.73 -20.04
CA ASN A 100 2.31 -20.84 -20.09
C ASN A 100 1.71 -21.25 -18.74
N THR A 101 1.59 -20.30 -17.80
CA THR A 101 0.93 -20.52 -16.51
C THR A 101 -0.24 -19.55 -16.29
N LYS A 102 -1.16 -19.94 -15.39
CA LYS A 102 -2.23 -19.07 -14.87
C LYS A 102 -1.84 -18.26 -13.63
N PHE A 103 -0.72 -18.60 -12.98
CA PHE A 103 -0.38 -18.03 -11.67
C PHE A 103 0.01 -16.55 -11.73
N ASN A 104 0.38 -16.05 -12.90
CA ASN A 104 0.66 -14.63 -13.13
C ASN A 104 -0.38 -13.95 -14.03
N ASP A 105 -1.57 -14.52 -14.14
CA ASP A 105 -2.64 -13.90 -14.93
C ASP A 105 -3.15 -12.61 -14.28
N GLN A 106 -3.48 -12.69 -12.98
CA GLN A 106 -4.02 -11.56 -12.22
C GLN A 106 -3.53 -11.58 -10.76
N LEU A 107 -3.23 -10.40 -10.23
CA LEU A 107 -2.79 -10.19 -8.85
C LEU A 107 -3.96 -10.43 -7.89
N TYR A 108 -3.75 -11.22 -6.84
CA TYR A 108 -4.71 -11.53 -5.76
C TYR A 108 -6.04 -12.17 -6.18
N VAL A 109 -6.12 -12.66 -7.41
CA VAL A 109 -7.29 -13.42 -7.89
C VAL A 109 -6.89 -14.88 -8.04
N GLU A 110 -7.37 -15.72 -7.13
CA GLU A 110 -7.18 -17.18 -7.13
C GLU A 110 -8.52 -17.91 -6.93
N ASN A 111 -8.68 -19.08 -7.53
CA ASN A 111 -9.92 -19.86 -7.46
C ASN A 111 -9.93 -20.98 -6.40
N SER A 112 -8.79 -21.25 -5.76
CA SER A 112 -8.66 -22.23 -4.69
C SER A 112 -7.43 -21.95 -3.81
N ASP A 113 -7.39 -22.56 -2.63
CA ASP A 113 -6.21 -22.51 -1.75
C ASP A 113 -4.96 -23.13 -2.40
N GLU A 114 -5.12 -24.18 -3.21
CA GLU A 114 -4.02 -24.77 -3.97
C GLU A 114 -3.47 -23.81 -5.03
N GLU A 115 -4.34 -23.07 -5.74
CA GLU A 115 -3.88 -22.05 -6.69
C GLU A 115 -3.12 -20.92 -5.99
N ARG A 116 -3.61 -20.49 -4.82
CA ARG A 116 -2.94 -19.48 -3.99
C ARG A 116 -1.62 -19.98 -3.42
N PHE A 117 -1.55 -21.25 -3.00
CA PHE A 117 -0.31 -21.90 -2.56
C PHE A 117 0.75 -21.85 -3.65
N TYR A 118 0.44 -22.36 -4.85
CA TYR A 118 1.40 -22.39 -5.95
C TYR A 118 1.75 -21.00 -6.47
N LYS A 119 0.83 -20.01 -6.41
CA LYS A 119 1.16 -18.62 -6.75
C LYS A 119 2.17 -18.01 -5.77
N CYS A 120 1.99 -18.20 -4.46
CA CYS A 120 2.97 -17.74 -3.46
C CYS A 120 4.30 -18.49 -3.57
N LEU A 121 4.25 -19.80 -3.79
CA LEU A 121 5.45 -20.61 -3.99
C LEU A 121 6.23 -20.20 -5.25
N LEU A 122 5.51 -19.93 -6.35
CA LEU A 122 6.11 -19.43 -7.58
C LEU A 122 6.91 -18.15 -7.32
N LEU A 123 6.34 -17.18 -6.59
CA LEU A 123 7.04 -15.95 -6.21
C LEU A 123 8.34 -16.25 -5.43
N ALA A 124 8.30 -17.17 -4.48
CA ALA A 124 9.48 -17.56 -3.73
C ALA A 124 10.53 -18.28 -4.59
N ARG A 125 10.12 -19.19 -5.48
CA ARG A 125 11.04 -19.91 -6.38
C ARG A 125 11.71 -19.00 -7.40
N VAL A 126 10.98 -18.06 -8.01
CA VAL A 126 11.60 -17.11 -8.95
C VAL A 126 12.57 -16.17 -8.23
N ALA A 127 12.26 -15.76 -6.99
CA ALA A 127 13.14 -14.93 -6.20
C ALA A 127 14.41 -15.70 -5.79
N GLU A 128 14.28 -16.92 -5.27
CA GLU A 128 15.41 -17.78 -4.91
C GLU A 128 16.34 -18.00 -6.10
N ASN A 129 15.76 -18.37 -7.24
CA ASN A 129 16.51 -18.66 -8.47
C ASN A 129 17.21 -17.41 -9.02
N TYR A 130 16.57 -16.24 -9.01
CA TYR A 130 17.23 -14.99 -9.42
C TYR A 130 18.35 -14.60 -8.45
N ILE A 131 18.15 -14.74 -7.14
CA ILE A 131 19.20 -14.48 -6.15
C ILE A 131 20.37 -15.44 -6.37
N ASN A 132 20.12 -16.73 -6.59
CA ASN A 132 21.15 -17.74 -6.77
C ASN A 132 22.00 -17.48 -8.03
N GLU A 133 21.36 -17.28 -9.17
CA GLU A 133 22.03 -17.25 -10.48
C GLU A 133 22.52 -15.85 -10.88
N ARG A 134 21.88 -14.77 -10.39
CA ARG A 134 22.11 -13.40 -10.88
C ARG A 134 22.71 -12.46 -9.85
N ILE A 135 22.48 -12.73 -8.56
CA ILE A 135 22.99 -11.87 -7.47
C ILE A 135 24.18 -12.55 -6.78
N GLY A 136 23.99 -13.75 -6.27
CA GLY A 136 24.84 -14.43 -5.30
C GLY A 136 24.40 -14.14 -3.87
N TRP A 137 24.04 -15.19 -3.12
CA TRP A 137 23.58 -15.09 -1.73
C TRP A 137 24.60 -14.44 -0.78
N ASP A 138 25.89 -14.58 -1.07
CA ASP A 138 27.01 -13.97 -0.36
C ASP A 138 27.00 -12.43 -0.41
N LYS A 139 26.35 -11.84 -1.43
CA LYS A 139 26.25 -10.39 -1.61
C LYS A 139 24.99 -9.81 -0.95
N VAL A 140 24.07 -10.64 -0.49
CA VAL A 140 22.79 -10.20 0.09
C VAL A 140 22.96 -9.99 1.59
N LYS A 141 22.67 -8.76 2.06
CA LYS A 141 22.69 -8.42 3.49
C LYS A 141 21.40 -8.86 4.17
N TYR A 142 20.26 -8.51 3.57
CA TYR A 142 18.93 -8.88 4.02
C TYR A 142 18.07 -9.32 2.84
N VAL A 143 17.23 -10.32 3.10
CA VAL A 143 16.06 -10.61 2.25
C VAL A 143 14.80 -10.22 3.03
N ASP A 144 14.15 -9.16 2.57
CA ASP A 144 12.92 -8.65 3.15
C ASP A 144 11.72 -9.31 2.48
N MET A 145 11.07 -10.21 3.21
CA MET A 145 9.81 -10.84 2.81
C MET A 145 8.66 -9.87 3.12
N GLN A 146 8.13 -9.21 2.09
CA GLN A 146 7.00 -8.29 2.25
C GLN A 146 5.69 -9.10 2.32
N GLU A 147 5.10 -9.14 3.50
CA GLU A 147 3.97 -9.99 3.89
C GLU A 147 4.32 -11.50 3.89
N ALA A 148 3.32 -12.34 4.13
CA ALA A 148 3.50 -13.79 4.32
C ALA A 148 3.70 -14.61 3.03
N CYS A 149 3.34 -14.09 1.85
CA CYS A 149 3.40 -14.87 0.60
C CYS A 149 4.86 -15.22 0.20
N PRO A 150 5.88 -14.35 0.36
CA PRO A 150 7.28 -14.72 0.20
C PRO A 150 7.85 -15.67 1.27
N ALA A 151 7.12 -15.98 2.35
CA ALA A 151 7.59 -16.82 3.46
C ALA A 151 7.76 -18.32 3.09
N PHE A 152 7.59 -18.67 1.81
CA PHE A 152 8.05 -19.93 1.25
C PHE A 152 9.57 -19.96 1.01
N LEU A 153 10.24 -18.82 0.90
CA LEU A 153 11.69 -18.73 0.65
C LEU A 153 12.51 -19.58 1.64
N PRO A 154 12.28 -19.49 2.96
CA PRO A 154 13.03 -20.28 3.95
C PRO A 154 12.78 -21.78 3.87
N LEU A 155 11.68 -22.22 3.23
CA LEU A 155 11.38 -23.63 2.96
C LEU A 155 12.10 -24.14 1.71
N ILE A 156 12.55 -23.24 0.82
CA ILE A 156 13.31 -23.60 -0.38
C ILE A 156 14.82 -23.56 -0.06
N ARG A 157 15.27 -22.54 0.66
CA ARG A 157 16.67 -22.32 0.96
C ARG A 157 16.87 -21.66 2.33
N TYR A 158 17.81 -22.20 3.10
CA TYR A 158 18.27 -21.56 4.32
C TYR A 158 19.12 -20.31 4.00
N PHE A 159 18.82 -19.20 4.65
CA PHE A 159 19.64 -17.99 4.65
C PHE A 159 19.47 -17.27 6.00
N PRO A 160 20.57 -16.88 6.68
CA PRO A 160 20.51 -16.42 8.06
C PRO A 160 19.96 -15.01 8.23
N SER A 161 19.74 -14.24 7.16
CA SER A 161 19.36 -12.82 7.24
C SER A 161 18.01 -12.53 6.59
N TYR A 162 17.07 -13.47 6.69
CA TYR A 162 15.67 -13.22 6.35
C TYR A 162 15.01 -12.29 7.38
N ARG A 163 14.16 -11.40 6.87
CA ARG A 163 13.25 -10.58 7.67
C ARG A 163 11.86 -10.67 7.11
N ILE A 164 10.85 -10.69 7.98
CA ILE A 164 9.45 -10.60 7.56
C ILE A 164 8.89 -9.24 7.93
N ILE A 165 8.26 -8.58 6.96
CA ILE A 165 7.57 -7.31 7.18
C ILE A 165 6.07 -7.59 7.05
N ILE A 166 5.31 -7.35 8.12
CA ILE A 166 3.88 -7.62 8.18
C ILE A 166 3.12 -6.32 7.89
N HIS A 167 2.21 -6.35 6.90
CA HIS A 167 1.53 -5.16 6.36
C HIS A 167 0.02 -5.13 6.59
N THR A 168 -0.53 -6.14 7.28
CA THR A 168 -1.94 -6.16 7.66
C THR A 168 -2.14 -6.82 9.02
N PRO A 169 -3.03 -6.28 9.87
CA PRO A 169 -3.45 -6.96 11.10
C PRO A 169 -4.52 -8.03 10.81
N ALA A 170 -5.12 -7.98 9.63
CA ALA A 170 -6.28 -8.81 9.29
C ALA A 170 -5.89 -10.21 8.77
N PRO A 171 -6.77 -11.23 8.95
CA PRO A 171 -6.45 -12.63 8.67
C PRO A 171 -5.98 -12.94 7.25
N TRP A 172 -6.42 -12.17 6.25
CA TRP A 172 -6.05 -12.41 4.85
C TRP A 172 -4.57 -12.18 4.54
N GLY A 173 -3.83 -11.42 5.36
CA GLY A 173 -2.36 -11.36 5.25
C GLY A 173 -1.64 -12.45 6.00
N HIS A 174 -2.36 -13.35 6.65
CA HIS A 174 -1.79 -14.51 7.33
C HIS A 174 -2.34 -15.79 6.69
N PRO A 175 -2.10 -15.99 5.38
CA PRO A 175 -2.67 -17.11 4.65
C PRO A 175 -2.25 -18.43 5.29
N THR A 176 -3.23 -19.32 5.39
CA THR A 176 -3.06 -20.69 5.84
C THR A 176 -3.20 -21.62 4.67
N PHE A 177 -2.36 -22.65 4.61
CA PHE A 177 -2.44 -23.67 3.56
C PHE A 177 -2.50 -25.07 4.17
N PRO A 178 -3.25 -26.01 3.54
CA PRO A 178 -3.26 -27.39 3.97
C PRO A 178 -1.86 -28.02 4.02
N SER A 179 -1.54 -28.72 5.10
CA SER A 179 -0.21 -29.31 5.34
C SER A 179 0.19 -30.36 4.29
N TYR A 180 -0.78 -31.06 3.69
CA TYR A 180 -0.53 -32.04 2.63
C TYR A 180 0.14 -31.42 1.40
N LEU A 181 -0.09 -30.12 1.11
CA LEU A 181 0.58 -29.42 0.01
C LEU A 181 2.09 -29.28 0.27
N PHE A 182 2.48 -29.07 1.53
CA PHE A 182 3.89 -29.00 1.91
C PHE A 182 4.57 -30.36 1.88
N LYS A 183 3.87 -31.41 2.32
CA LYS A 183 4.36 -32.80 2.17
C LYS A 183 4.56 -33.15 0.71
N LYS A 184 3.59 -32.80 -0.15
CA LYS A 184 3.65 -33.05 -1.60
C LYS A 184 4.79 -32.31 -2.29
N GLU A 185 4.99 -31.03 -1.97
CA GLU A 185 5.95 -30.18 -2.68
C GLU A 185 7.37 -30.22 -2.10
N PHE A 186 7.50 -30.35 -0.78
CA PHE A 186 8.78 -30.26 -0.06
C PHE A 186 9.13 -31.53 0.72
N GLY A 187 8.19 -32.45 0.92
CA GLY A 187 8.37 -33.59 1.83
C GLY A 187 8.26 -33.22 3.32
N TYR A 188 7.83 -32.01 3.66
CA TYR A 188 7.67 -31.59 5.06
C TYR A 188 6.36 -32.09 5.67
N GLU A 189 6.45 -32.74 6.82
CA GLU A 189 5.31 -33.21 7.60
C GLU A 189 5.07 -32.28 8.80
N PHE A 190 4.12 -31.36 8.65
CA PHE A 190 3.70 -30.49 9.75
C PHE A 190 2.68 -31.21 10.64
N PRO A 191 2.72 -31.01 11.97
CA PRO A 191 1.83 -31.71 12.90
C PRO A 191 0.37 -31.23 12.87
N LEU A 192 0.09 -30.08 12.25
CA LEU A 192 -1.25 -29.51 12.12
C LEU A 192 -1.74 -29.59 10.67
N ASP A 193 -3.06 -29.65 10.49
CA ASP A 193 -3.68 -29.73 9.15
C ASP A 193 -3.45 -28.49 8.29
N HIS A 194 -3.17 -27.34 8.92
CA HIS A 194 -2.93 -26.08 8.24
C HIS A 194 -1.65 -25.42 8.76
N VAL A 195 -0.90 -24.83 7.84
CA VAL A 195 0.34 -24.09 8.11
C VAL A 195 0.09 -22.61 7.92
N VAL A 196 0.38 -21.81 8.96
CA VAL A 196 0.27 -20.35 8.90
C VAL A 196 1.58 -19.77 8.34
N MET A 197 1.53 -19.16 7.16
CA MET A 197 2.76 -18.70 6.50
C MET A 197 3.48 -17.58 7.26
N THR A 198 2.74 -16.70 7.94
CA THR A 198 3.35 -15.67 8.81
C THR A 198 4.17 -16.31 9.93
N ASP A 199 3.73 -17.44 10.49
CA ASP A 199 4.45 -18.14 11.55
C ASP A 199 5.73 -18.80 11.03
N ILE A 200 5.71 -19.36 9.81
CA ILE A 200 6.93 -19.84 9.12
C ILE A 200 7.91 -18.69 8.89
N GLY A 201 7.42 -17.56 8.36
CA GLY A 201 8.24 -16.38 8.08
C GLY A 201 8.84 -15.79 9.35
N LEU A 202 8.05 -15.66 10.42
CA LEU A 202 8.55 -15.23 11.73
C LEU A 202 9.57 -16.22 12.27
N SER A 203 9.29 -17.52 12.29
CA SER A 203 10.19 -18.55 12.83
C SER A 203 11.56 -18.57 12.17
N SER A 204 11.61 -18.36 10.86
CA SER A 204 12.84 -18.38 10.04
C SER A 204 13.56 -17.04 9.92
N SER A 205 12.93 -15.93 10.33
CA SER A 205 13.52 -14.60 10.25
C SER A 205 14.29 -14.21 11.52
N ILE A 206 15.34 -13.40 11.34
CA ILE A 206 16.08 -12.78 12.46
C ILE A 206 15.26 -11.72 13.19
N GLU A 207 14.34 -11.06 12.48
CA GLU A 207 13.40 -10.10 13.05
C GLU A 207 12.08 -10.07 12.26
N GLY A 208 11.02 -9.70 12.96
CA GLY A 208 9.76 -9.29 12.35
C GLY A 208 9.60 -7.77 12.44
N ILE A 209 9.16 -7.14 11.36
CA ILE A 209 8.90 -5.70 11.32
C ILE A 209 7.41 -5.48 11.05
N VAL A 210 6.78 -4.64 11.88
CA VAL A 210 5.39 -4.21 11.65
C VAL A 210 5.35 -2.72 11.35
N VAL A 211 4.35 -2.28 10.57
CA VAL A 211 4.38 -0.96 9.91
C VAL A 211 3.80 0.22 10.70
N SER A 212 3.50 0.01 11.98
CA SER A 212 3.09 1.05 12.95
C SER A 212 3.25 0.52 14.38
N LYS A 213 3.30 1.42 15.36
CA LYS A 213 3.29 1.08 16.79
C LYS A 213 1.97 0.39 17.18
N LYS A 214 0.86 0.79 16.55
CA LYS A 214 -0.44 0.17 16.76
C LYS A 214 -0.46 -1.29 16.27
N MET A 215 0.11 -1.55 15.09
CA MET A 215 0.27 -2.92 14.57
C MET A 215 1.07 -3.81 15.52
N LEU A 216 2.06 -3.29 16.23
CA LEU A 216 2.83 -4.09 17.21
C LEU A 216 1.94 -4.66 18.30
N LYS A 217 0.95 -3.90 18.76
CA LYS A 217 -0.05 -4.37 19.74
C LYS A 217 -0.98 -5.43 19.15
N HIS A 218 -1.40 -5.27 17.89
CA HIS A 218 -2.24 -6.26 17.21
C HIS A 218 -1.49 -7.58 16.97
N VAL A 219 -0.30 -7.50 16.37
CA VAL A 219 0.55 -8.66 16.09
C VAL A 219 0.97 -9.36 17.38
N GLY A 220 1.20 -8.64 18.49
CA GLY A 220 1.48 -9.27 19.79
C GLY A 220 0.32 -10.07 20.38
N ARG A 221 -0.92 -9.82 19.95
CA ARG A 221 -2.07 -10.65 20.32
C ARG A 221 -2.23 -11.87 19.40
N THR A 222 -1.78 -11.77 18.14
CA THR A 222 -1.90 -12.84 17.15
C THR A 222 -0.72 -13.82 17.18
N PHE A 223 0.51 -13.32 17.40
CA PHE A 223 1.76 -14.09 17.38
C PHE A 223 2.61 -13.81 18.64
N PRO A 224 2.05 -13.99 19.87
CA PRO A 224 2.74 -13.65 21.11
C PRO A 224 4.10 -14.37 21.27
N GLN A 225 4.23 -15.60 20.77
CA GLN A 225 5.44 -16.40 20.84
C GLN A 225 6.63 -15.80 20.10
N HIS A 226 6.41 -14.89 19.15
CA HIS A 226 7.46 -14.25 18.35
C HIS A 226 7.82 -12.84 18.82
N MET A 227 7.13 -12.30 19.83
CA MET A 227 7.25 -10.89 20.21
C MET A 227 8.65 -10.46 20.67
N TYR A 228 9.50 -11.40 21.09
CA TYR A 228 10.88 -11.12 21.47
C TYR A 228 11.76 -10.58 20.32
N LYS A 229 11.31 -10.73 19.07
CA LYS A 229 12.03 -10.29 17.87
C LYS A 229 11.19 -9.44 16.91
N ILE A 230 10.00 -8.99 17.34
CA ILE A 230 9.14 -8.13 16.52
C ILE A 230 9.26 -6.68 16.99
N ARG A 231 9.47 -5.76 16.06
CA ARG A 231 9.49 -4.31 16.34
C ARG A 231 8.67 -3.53 15.33
N ALA A 232 8.26 -2.33 15.73
CA ALA A 232 7.57 -1.39 14.85
C ALA A 232 8.56 -0.51 14.09
N VAL A 233 8.31 -0.35 12.79
CA VAL A 233 8.88 0.71 11.94
C VAL A 233 7.73 1.35 11.19
N THR A 234 7.37 2.56 11.60
CA THR A 234 6.24 3.28 11.00
C THR A 234 6.52 3.55 9.53
N ASN A 235 5.57 3.28 8.64
CA ASN A 235 5.73 3.53 7.20
C ASN A 235 6.13 4.98 6.87
N GLY A 236 6.69 5.14 5.67
CA GLY A 236 7.07 6.44 5.11
C GLY A 236 6.62 6.56 3.65
N VAL A 237 6.98 7.70 3.06
CA VAL A 237 6.69 8.09 1.67
C VAL A 237 7.95 8.73 1.08
N GLU A 238 8.18 8.48 -0.21
CA GLU A 238 9.29 9.12 -0.92
C GLU A 238 8.87 10.55 -1.30
N ILE A 239 9.34 11.54 -0.54
CA ILE A 239 8.87 12.94 -0.66
C ILE A 239 9.02 13.48 -2.10
N PRO A 240 10.20 13.39 -2.74
CA PRO A 240 10.37 13.79 -4.14
C PRO A 240 9.40 13.13 -5.13
N ARG A 241 8.94 11.90 -4.86
CA ARG A 241 8.00 11.18 -5.72
C ARG A 241 6.58 11.77 -5.65
N TRP A 242 6.17 12.23 -4.47
CA TRP A 242 4.77 12.57 -4.17
C TRP A 242 4.50 14.07 -3.99
N ARG A 243 5.51 14.86 -3.65
CA ARG A 243 5.36 16.31 -3.46
C ARG A 243 5.27 17.01 -4.81
N HIS A 244 4.32 17.92 -4.94
CA HIS A 244 4.26 18.78 -6.12
C HIS A 244 5.50 19.70 -6.19
N PRO A 245 6.19 19.83 -7.34
CA PRO A 245 7.43 20.62 -7.44
C PRO A 245 7.32 22.06 -6.94
N LEU A 246 6.20 22.75 -7.20
CA LEU A 246 5.96 24.12 -6.71
C LEU A 246 5.97 24.26 -5.18
N LEU A 247 5.81 23.15 -4.44
CA LEU A 247 5.80 23.13 -2.98
C LEU A 247 7.17 22.80 -2.37
N ASN A 248 8.23 22.68 -3.16
CA ASN A 248 9.57 22.38 -2.63
C ASN A 248 10.16 23.55 -1.82
N ASP A 249 9.86 24.79 -2.21
CA ASP A 249 10.49 25.99 -1.64
C ASP A 249 9.44 26.98 -1.09
N VAL A 250 8.63 26.56 -0.13
CA VAL A 250 7.62 27.41 0.52
C VAL A 250 8.27 28.28 1.60
N LYS A 251 8.10 29.61 1.51
CA LYS A 251 8.73 30.56 2.44
C LYS A 251 7.96 30.74 3.75
N ASP A 252 6.67 30.99 3.64
CA ASP A 252 5.76 31.32 4.73
C ASP A 252 4.33 30.85 4.38
N LEU A 253 3.37 31.18 5.25
CA LEU A 253 1.97 30.80 5.07
C LEU A 253 1.33 31.43 3.83
N ASP A 254 1.65 32.68 3.50
CA ASP A 254 1.05 33.37 2.35
C ASP A 254 1.56 32.79 1.03
N ASP A 255 2.87 32.53 0.93
CA ASP A 255 3.47 31.83 -0.21
C ASP A 255 2.91 30.40 -0.35
N PHE A 256 2.71 29.69 0.77
CA PHE A 256 2.06 28.38 0.78
C PHE A 256 0.65 28.43 0.18
N ILE A 257 -0.20 29.35 0.66
CA ILE A 257 -1.58 29.48 0.21
C ILE A 257 -1.61 29.81 -1.28
N LYS A 258 -0.77 30.74 -1.74
CA LYS A 258 -0.66 31.11 -3.15
C LYS A 258 -0.31 29.91 -4.01
N LYS A 259 0.75 29.18 -3.66
CA LYS A 259 1.19 27.98 -4.40
C LYS A 259 0.17 26.85 -4.37
N ARG A 260 -0.49 26.60 -3.23
CA ARG A 260 -1.56 25.59 -3.13
C ARG A 260 -2.74 25.92 -4.05
N LYS A 261 -3.18 27.18 -4.09
CA LYS A 261 -4.25 27.62 -4.99
C LYS A 261 -3.87 27.45 -6.46
N GLU A 262 -2.64 27.79 -6.83
CA GLU A 262 -2.11 27.60 -8.19
C GLU A 262 -2.12 26.12 -8.58
N VAL A 263 -1.49 25.26 -7.76
CA VAL A 263 -1.46 23.81 -7.97
C VAL A 263 -2.88 23.25 -8.10
N LYS A 264 -3.77 23.57 -7.17
CA LYS A 264 -5.15 23.07 -7.18
C LYS A 264 -5.86 23.44 -8.47
N ARG A 265 -5.84 24.72 -8.86
CA ARG A 265 -6.52 25.22 -10.06
C ARG A 265 -6.03 24.50 -11.31
N ASP A 266 -4.72 24.31 -11.42
CA ASP A 266 -4.12 23.67 -12.58
C ASP A 266 -4.51 22.18 -12.67
N ILE A 267 -4.53 21.47 -11.53
CA ILE A 267 -4.92 20.05 -11.53
C ILE A 267 -6.43 19.87 -11.72
N ILE A 268 -7.28 20.69 -11.12
CA ILE A 268 -8.74 20.66 -11.34
C ILE A 268 -9.07 20.82 -12.83
N LYS A 269 -8.39 21.75 -13.53
CA LYS A 269 -8.51 21.91 -14.97
C LYS A 269 -8.06 20.67 -15.75
N LYS A 270 -6.95 20.03 -15.36
CA LYS A 270 -6.49 18.75 -15.95
C LYS A 270 -7.49 17.62 -15.75
N LEU A 271 -8.28 17.66 -14.68
CA LEU A 271 -9.37 16.73 -14.41
C LEU A 271 -10.67 17.09 -15.16
N GLY A 272 -10.63 18.09 -16.05
CA GLY A 272 -11.77 18.48 -16.89
C GLY A 272 -12.85 19.25 -16.14
N LYS A 273 -12.53 19.87 -15.01
CA LYS A 273 -13.46 20.63 -14.17
C LYS A 273 -12.96 22.07 -13.98
N ASP A 274 -13.87 22.96 -13.62
CA ASP A 274 -13.56 24.35 -13.27
C ASP A 274 -14.35 24.72 -12.01
N THR A 275 -13.65 24.80 -10.87
CA THR A 275 -14.26 25.12 -9.58
C THR A 275 -13.23 25.72 -8.62
N ASP A 276 -13.69 26.68 -7.82
CA ASP A 276 -12.95 27.31 -6.73
C ASP A 276 -13.37 26.78 -5.34
N LYS A 277 -14.44 25.97 -5.27
CA LYS A 277 -14.96 25.36 -4.04
C LYS A 277 -13.89 24.54 -3.31
N PRO A 278 -13.90 24.47 -1.97
CA PRO A 278 -13.02 23.57 -1.23
C PRO A 278 -13.13 22.13 -1.76
N THR A 279 -11.99 21.46 -1.96
CA THR A 279 -11.96 20.09 -2.49
C THR A 279 -11.70 19.08 -1.39
N ILE A 280 -12.61 18.12 -1.19
CA ILE A 280 -12.43 16.98 -0.29
C ILE A 280 -12.19 15.71 -1.10
N ALA A 281 -11.16 14.93 -0.76
CA ALA A 281 -10.88 13.67 -1.45
C ALA A 281 -10.95 12.43 -0.56
N TRP A 282 -11.40 11.34 -1.17
CA TRP A 282 -11.31 9.97 -0.65
C TRP A 282 -10.90 9.03 -1.77
N LEU A 283 -9.64 8.56 -1.74
CA LEU A 283 -9.14 7.60 -2.73
C LEU A 283 -8.37 6.48 -2.06
N ARG A 284 -8.84 5.25 -2.26
CA ARG A 284 -8.29 4.04 -1.68
C ARG A 284 -8.97 2.81 -2.27
N ARG A 285 -8.41 1.62 -2.05
CA ARG A 285 -9.13 0.36 -2.32
C ARG A 285 -10.51 0.41 -1.67
N ILE A 286 -11.52 -0.09 -2.37
CA ILE A 286 -12.89 -0.15 -1.85
C ILE A 286 -13.02 -1.46 -1.08
N THR A 287 -13.13 -1.35 0.24
CA THR A 287 -13.32 -2.47 1.18
C THR A 287 -14.12 -1.96 2.37
N ALA A 288 -14.92 -2.84 3.01
CA ALA A 288 -15.82 -2.44 4.10
C ALA A 288 -15.11 -1.71 5.25
N TYR A 289 -13.95 -2.22 5.71
CA TYR A 289 -13.21 -1.58 6.80
C TYR A 289 -12.69 -0.18 6.47
N LYS A 290 -12.63 0.24 5.20
CA LYS A 290 -12.23 1.61 4.82
C LYS A 290 -13.39 2.62 4.87
N ARG A 291 -14.60 2.15 5.23
CA ARG A 291 -15.83 2.93 5.41
C ARG A 291 -16.10 3.95 4.28
N PRO A 292 -16.24 3.48 3.03
CA PRO A 292 -16.63 4.35 1.89
C PRO A 292 -18.01 5.02 2.09
N ASP A 293 -18.88 4.43 2.89
CA ASP A 293 -20.20 4.96 3.25
C ASP A 293 -20.13 6.32 3.98
N PHE A 294 -19.06 6.60 4.75
CA PHE A 294 -18.82 7.91 5.35
C PHE A 294 -18.81 9.00 4.29
N ILE A 295 -18.26 8.70 3.12
CA ILE A 295 -18.13 9.69 2.04
C ILE A 295 -19.46 9.88 1.31
N LEU A 296 -20.24 8.82 1.12
CA LEU A 296 -21.58 8.94 0.56
C LEU A 296 -22.45 9.84 1.44
N ARG A 297 -22.46 9.59 2.75
CA ARG A 297 -23.19 10.45 3.72
C ARG A 297 -22.68 11.89 3.68
N LEU A 298 -21.35 12.08 3.60
CA LEU A 298 -20.75 13.42 3.58
C LEU A 298 -21.14 14.23 2.35
N ILE A 299 -21.23 13.58 1.18
CA ILE A 299 -21.68 14.19 -0.07
C ILE A 299 -23.14 14.67 0.04
N ASP A 300 -23.97 14.01 0.85
CA ASP A 300 -25.35 14.44 1.09
C ASP A 300 -25.44 15.56 2.13
N ASP A 301 -24.61 15.50 3.18
CA ASP A 301 -24.60 16.50 4.26
C ASP A 301 -24.01 17.86 3.82
N LEU A 302 -22.99 17.86 2.96
CA LEU A 302 -22.36 19.09 2.46
C LEU A 302 -22.91 19.59 1.12
N LYS A 303 -23.74 18.79 0.45
CA LYS A 303 -24.40 19.14 -0.82
C LYS A 303 -23.43 19.77 -1.80
N ASP A 304 -23.69 21.00 -2.24
CA ASP A 304 -22.93 21.72 -3.26
C ASP A 304 -21.83 22.65 -2.70
N ASP A 305 -21.61 22.70 -1.39
CA ASP A 305 -20.63 23.62 -0.79
C ASP A 305 -19.18 23.20 -1.06
N VAL A 306 -18.98 21.94 -1.44
CA VAL A 306 -17.68 21.29 -1.59
C VAL A 306 -17.60 20.57 -2.93
N PHE A 307 -16.39 20.49 -3.50
CA PHE A 307 -16.09 19.62 -4.62
C PHE A 307 -15.46 18.31 -4.12
N PHE A 308 -15.92 17.17 -4.61
CA PHE A 308 -15.48 15.85 -4.15
C PHE A 308 -14.67 15.10 -5.21
N ILE A 309 -13.54 14.55 -4.79
CA ILE A 309 -12.77 13.58 -5.58
C ILE A 309 -12.81 12.24 -4.87
N ILE A 310 -13.59 11.30 -5.39
CA ILE A 310 -13.81 9.99 -4.78
C ILE A 310 -13.35 8.88 -5.71
N GLY A 311 -12.98 7.73 -5.17
CA GLY A 311 -12.74 6.57 -6.02
C GLY A 311 -11.86 5.50 -5.41
N GLY A 312 -11.58 4.50 -6.24
CA GLY A 312 -10.90 3.29 -5.82
C GLY A 312 -11.19 2.13 -6.75
N LEU A 313 -10.63 0.98 -6.40
CA LEU A 313 -10.90 -0.30 -7.04
C LEU A 313 -11.41 -1.27 -5.98
N ALA A 314 -12.52 -1.95 -6.27
CA ALA A 314 -13.00 -3.08 -5.50
C ALA A 314 -12.30 -4.37 -5.92
N HIS A 315 -12.14 -5.30 -4.98
CA HIS A 315 -11.71 -6.65 -5.33
C HIS A 315 -12.82 -7.35 -6.13
N PRO A 316 -12.56 -8.00 -7.28
CA PRO A 316 -13.62 -8.58 -8.12
C PRO A 316 -14.47 -9.66 -7.43
N LYS A 317 -13.88 -10.33 -6.43
CA LYS A 317 -14.56 -11.35 -5.60
C LYS A 317 -15.19 -10.79 -4.31
N ASP A 318 -15.06 -9.49 -4.04
CA ASP A 318 -15.77 -8.81 -2.96
C ASP A 318 -17.02 -8.12 -3.52
N TYR A 319 -18.11 -8.87 -3.60
CA TYR A 319 -19.36 -8.38 -4.19
C TYR A 319 -19.90 -7.14 -3.47
N SER A 320 -19.68 -7.03 -2.15
CA SER A 320 -20.09 -5.86 -1.38
C SER A 320 -19.31 -4.61 -1.76
N ALA A 321 -18.01 -4.75 -2.00
CA ALA A 321 -17.16 -3.67 -2.47
C ALA A 321 -17.46 -3.29 -3.92
N VAL A 322 -17.75 -4.26 -4.79
CA VAL A 322 -18.16 -4.00 -6.19
C VAL A 322 -19.45 -3.20 -6.24
N GLU A 323 -20.43 -3.55 -5.41
CA GLU A 323 -21.67 -2.79 -5.29
C GLU A 323 -21.42 -1.37 -4.74
N MET A 324 -20.51 -1.22 -3.78
CA MET A 324 -20.10 0.10 -3.30
C MET A 324 -19.38 0.93 -4.38
N GLU A 325 -18.53 0.32 -5.21
CA GLU A 325 -17.90 0.98 -6.37
C GLU A 325 -18.98 1.52 -7.32
N ARG A 326 -20.00 0.70 -7.62
CA ARG A 326 -21.14 1.11 -8.45
C ARG A 326 -21.85 2.33 -7.87
N ARG A 327 -22.18 2.32 -6.57
CA ARG A 327 -22.84 3.44 -5.88
C ARG A 327 -22.02 4.73 -5.91
N LEU A 328 -20.70 4.64 -5.70
CA LEU A 328 -19.78 5.78 -5.79
C LEU A 328 -19.70 6.35 -7.23
N LYS A 329 -19.79 5.50 -8.24
CA LYS A 329 -19.87 5.95 -9.64
C LYS A 329 -21.20 6.65 -9.93
N GLU A 330 -22.32 6.06 -9.52
CA GLU A 330 -23.66 6.61 -9.74
C GLU A 330 -23.83 7.99 -9.09
N ILE A 331 -23.37 8.18 -7.85
CA ILE A 331 -23.45 9.50 -7.21
C ILE A 331 -22.63 10.55 -7.95
N SER A 332 -21.50 10.17 -8.58
CA SER A 332 -20.69 11.07 -9.39
C SER A 332 -21.34 11.45 -10.72
N GLU A 333 -22.22 10.59 -11.25
CA GLU A 333 -23.00 10.87 -12.45
C GLU A 333 -24.23 11.73 -12.13
N MET A 334 -24.78 11.61 -10.91
CA MET A 334 -25.93 12.40 -10.44
C MET A 334 -25.56 13.80 -9.95
N LYS A 335 -24.33 14.02 -9.43
CA LYS A 335 -23.92 15.28 -8.81
C LYS A 335 -22.76 15.95 -9.56
N ASN A 336 -22.97 17.19 -9.99
CA ASN A 336 -21.98 17.95 -10.77
C ASN A 336 -20.70 18.30 -9.99
N ASN A 337 -20.76 18.31 -8.65
CA ASN A 337 -19.65 18.61 -7.75
C ASN A 337 -18.88 17.36 -7.28
N VAL A 338 -19.10 16.21 -7.90
CA VAL A 338 -18.40 14.95 -7.55
C VAL A 338 -17.71 14.40 -8.80
N ILE A 339 -16.45 13.97 -8.66
CA ILE A 339 -15.76 13.15 -9.67
C ILE A 339 -15.39 11.80 -9.11
N PHE A 340 -15.61 10.77 -9.92
CA PHE A 340 -15.18 9.41 -9.64
C PHE A 340 -13.88 9.09 -10.40
N VAL A 341 -12.82 8.77 -9.68
CA VAL A 341 -11.53 8.35 -10.23
C VAL A 341 -11.46 6.83 -10.15
N ARG A 342 -11.70 6.18 -11.29
CA ARG A 342 -11.54 4.73 -11.43
C ARG A 342 -10.08 4.42 -11.76
N GLY A 343 -9.37 3.79 -10.84
CA GLY A 343 -7.99 3.41 -11.06
C GLY A 343 -7.09 3.79 -9.89
N ALA A 344 -6.27 2.84 -9.48
CA ALA A 344 -5.26 3.03 -8.46
C ALA A 344 -3.88 3.01 -9.14
N ASP A 345 -3.62 3.97 -10.03
CA ASP A 345 -2.25 4.22 -10.49
C ASP A 345 -1.63 5.37 -9.67
N ALA A 346 -0.31 5.42 -9.61
CA ALA A 346 0.40 6.39 -8.78
C ALA A 346 0.17 7.84 -9.26
N ASN A 347 -0.03 8.05 -10.56
CA ASN A 347 -0.18 9.39 -11.14
C ASN A 347 -1.56 9.97 -10.83
N LEU A 348 -2.63 9.18 -10.94
CA LEU A 348 -3.98 9.58 -10.54
C LEU A 348 -4.04 9.94 -9.05
N MET A 349 -3.35 9.17 -8.19
CA MET A 349 -3.24 9.50 -6.76
C MET A 349 -2.54 10.83 -6.53
N LYS A 350 -1.45 11.14 -7.26
CA LYS A 350 -0.76 12.45 -7.19
C LYS A 350 -1.71 13.58 -7.57
N LEU A 351 -2.39 13.47 -8.72
CA LEU A 351 -3.33 14.48 -9.19
C LEU A 351 -4.42 14.76 -8.16
N ALA A 352 -5.05 13.72 -7.62
CA ALA A 352 -6.09 13.92 -6.64
C ALA A 352 -5.60 14.57 -5.35
N ILE A 353 -4.45 14.14 -4.82
CA ILE A 353 -3.84 14.79 -3.64
C ILE A 353 -3.58 16.26 -3.94
N TRP A 354 -2.95 16.57 -5.08
CA TRP A 354 -2.60 17.95 -5.43
C TRP A 354 -3.82 18.86 -5.63
N ALA A 355 -4.93 18.30 -6.11
CA ALA A 355 -6.22 18.99 -6.27
C ALA A 355 -7.02 19.15 -4.96
N SER A 356 -6.63 18.49 -3.88
CA SER A 356 -7.39 18.44 -2.63
C SER A 356 -7.01 19.54 -1.65
N ASP A 357 -7.99 20.05 -0.91
CA ASP A 357 -7.77 20.91 0.26
C ASP A 357 -7.86 20.11 1.57
N ILE A 358 -8.67 19.04 1.59
CA ILE A 358 -8.82 18.14 2.74
C ILE A 358 -8.76 16.69 2.24
N TRP A 359 -7.99 15.86 2.93
CA TRP A 359 -7.96 14.42 2.68
C TRP A 359 -8.77 13.66 3.74
N THR A 360 -9.57 12.68 3.33
CA THR A 360 -10.35 11.87 4.26
C THR A 360 -9.73 10.49 4.45
N PHE A 361 -9.61 10.08 5.71
CA PHE A 361 -9.03 8.81 6.10
C PHE A 361 -9.93 8.09 7.10
N THR A 362 -10.87 7.31 6.56
CA THR A 362 -11.96 6.69 7.30
C THR A 362 -11.82 5.20 7.64
N PRO A 363 -10.65 4.53 7.74
CA PRO A 363 -10.65 3.13 8.17
C PRO A 363 -11.24 2.92 9.57
N PHE A 364 -11.87 1.77 9.79
CA PHE A 364 -12.38 1.40 11.10
C PHE A 364 -11.22 0.97 11.99
N SER A 365 -11.13 1.59 13.18
CA SER A 365 -9.96 1.43 14.05
C SER A 365 -9.64 -0.03 14.36
N GLY A 366 -8.37 -0.39 14.16
CA GLY A 366 -7.80 -1.71 14.33
C GLY A 366 -7.48 -2.40 13.00
N TRP A 367 -8.10 -1.97 11.88
CA TRP A 367 -8.03 -2.70 10.61
C TRP A 367 -6.99 -2.15 9.63
N GLU A 368 -6.63 -0.88 9.71
CA GLU A 368 -5.57 -0.31 8.88
C GLU A 368 -4.21 -0.44 9.57
N ALA A 369 -3.27 -1.10 8.89
CA ALA A 369 -1.96 -1.35 9.47
C ALA A 369 -1.16 -0.07 9.72
N SER A 370 -1.26 0.89 8.80
CA SER A 370 -0.51 2.14 8.85
C SER A 370 -1.22 3.24 8.08
N GLY A 371 -1.34 3.04 6.76
CA GLY A 371 -1.94 3.98 5.82
C GLY A 371 -0.95 5.03 5.30
N THR A 372 -0.56 4.96 4.03
CA THR A 372 0.40 5.92 3.44
C THR A 372 -0.27 7.11 2.75
N SER A 373 -1.58 7.06 2.49
CA SER A 373 -2.26 8.12 1.72
C SER A 373 -2.37 9.44 2.49
N PHE A 374 -2.67 9.40 3.78
CA PHE A 374 -2.70 10.61 4.62
C PHE A 374 -1.30 11.22 4.76
N MET A 375 -0.24 10.40 4.75
CA MET A 375 1.14 10.86 4.76
C MET A 375 1.47 11.64 3.48
N LYS A 376 1.08 11.10 2.31
CA LYS A 376 1.25 11.75 0.99
C LYS A 376 0.47 13.06 0.88
N ALA A 377 -0.74 13.10 1.45
CA ALA A 377 -1.53 14.32 1.55
C ALA A 377 -0.82 15.37 2.42
N GLY A 378 -0.38 15.00 3.62
CA GLY A 378 0.24 15.93 4.56
C GLY A 378 1.58 16.52 4.09
N ILE A 379 2.44 15.77 3.37
CA ILE A 379 3.69 16.33 2.80
C ILE A 379 3.45 17.37 1.70
N ASN A 380 2.23 17.41 1.14
CA ASN A 380 1.74 18.42 0.20
C ASN A 380 0.93 19.53 0.89
N GLY A 381 0.87 19.52 2.23
CA GLY A 381 0.09 20.46 3.02
C GLY A 381 -1.42 20.29 2.85
N VAL A 382 -1.88 19.09 2.52
CA VAL A 382 -3.30 18.72 2.52
C VAL A 382 -3.60 18.03 3.85
N PRO A 383 -4.19 18.72 4.83
CA PRO A 383 -4.46 18.14 6.13
C PRO A 383 -5.54 17.05 6.02
N SER A 384 -5.46 16.05 6.89
CA SER A 384 -6.39 14.92 6.88
C SER A 384 -7.41 15.01 8.00
N ILE A 385 -8.67 14.66 7.71
CA ILE A 385 -9.62 14.20 8.74
C ILE A 385 -9.51 12.68 8.79
N ALA A 386 -8.92 12.18 9.88
CA ALA A 386 -8.47 10.80 9.96
C ALA A 386 -9.01 10.10 11.20
N SER A 387 -9.46 8.87 11.01
CA SER A 387 -9.75 7.95 12.09
C SER A 387 -8.49 7.63 12.89
N ARG A 388 -8.62 7.35 14.18
CA ARG A 388 -7.51 6.97 15.08
C ARG A 388 -7.01 5.54 14.79
N ASP A 389 -6.48 5.30 13.60
CA ASP A 389 -6.05 3.97 13.14
C ASP A 389 -4.68 3.94 12.46
N GLY A 390 -4.05 2.77 12.46
CA GLY A 390 -2.72 2.57 11.90
C GLY A 390 -1.68 3.53 12.47
N ALA A 391 -0.99 4.26 11.58
CA ALA A 391 0.05 5.22 11.94
C ALA A 391 -0.50 6.63 12.20
N VAL A 392 -1.81 6.85 12.04
CA VAL A 392 -2.42 8.18 12.20
C VAL A 392 -2.15 8.79 13.57
N PRO A 393 -2.37 8.08 14.70
CA PRO A 393 -2.12 8.65 16.04
C PRO A 393 -0.65 8.96 16.32
N GLU A 394 0.28 8.43 15.52
CA GLU A 394 1.72 8.70 15.67
C GLU A 394 2.16 10.01 15.00
N ILE A 395 1.37 10.52 14.06
CA ILE A 395 1.77 11.60 13.15
C ILE A 395 0.84 12.82 13.27
N ILE A 396 -0.47 12.61 13.43
CA ILE A 396 -1.43 13.71 13.53
C ILE A 396 -1.58 14.15 14.98
N ASN A 397 -1.27 15.42 15.21
CA ASN A 397 -1.66 16.16 16.40
C ASN A 397 -3.00 16.87 16.10
N ASP A 398 -4.08 16.42 16.76
CA ASP A 398 -5.46 16.84 16.49
C ASP A 398 -5.63 18.36 16.58
N GLY A 399 -6.15 18.96 15.51
CA GLY A 399 -6.35 20.41 15.37
C GLY A 399 -5.11 21.19 14.93
N TYR A 400 -3.91 20.61 14.96
CA TYR A 400 -2.67 21.31 14.62
C TYR A 400 -2.18 21.03 13.19
N ASN A 401 -2.03 19.76 12.83
CA ASN A 401 -1.54 19.32 11.50
C ASN A 401 -2.49 18.32 10.80
N GLY A 402 -3.71 18.19 11.32
CA GLY A 402 -4.78 17.32 10.87
C GLY A 402 -5.83 17.20 11.97
N TRP A 403 -6.86 16.39 11.75
CA TRP A 403 -7.88 16.13 12.76
C TRP A 403 -8.12 14.65 12.95
N LEU A 404 -8.38 14.29 14.19
CA LEU A 404 -8.67 12.93 14.60
C LEU A 404 -10.17 12.76 14.90
N PHE A 405 -10.72 11.61 14.52
CA PHE A 405 -12.07 11.19 14.92
C PHE A 405 -12.14 9.69 15.23
N GLY A 406 -13.20 9.24 15.90
CA GLY A 406 -13.45 7.84 16.24
C GLY A 406 -12.56 7.31 17.36
N GLU A 407 -12.84 6.11 17.86
CA GLU A 407 -12.06 5.56 18.98
C GLU A 407 -10.68 5.04 18.54
N ASP A 408 -9.68 5.13 19.42
CA ASP A 408 -8.39 4.47 19.25
C ASP A 408 -8.45 3.04 19.82
N ARG A 409 -8.95 2.11 19.00
CA ARG A 409 -9.13 0.71 19.40
C ARG A 409 -7.86 -0.09 19.17
N GLU A 410 -7.47 -0.85 20.18
CA GLU A 410 -6.35 -1.78 20.08
C GLU A 410 -6.77 -3.21 19.69
N THR A 411 -8.06 -3.50 19.61
CA THR A 411 -8.58 -4.85 19.29
C THR A 411 -9.29 -4.84 17.95
N LEU A 412 -9.13 -5.93 17.20
CA LEU A 412 -9.88 -6.16 15.96
C LEU A 412 -11.33 -6.52 16.31
N LEU A 413 -12.23 -5.55 16.16
CA LEU A 413 -13.67 -5.80 16.30
C LEU A 413 -14.28 -6.23 14.96
N PRO A 414 -15.28 -7.13 14.96
CA PRO A 414 -16.03 -7.47 13.75
C PRO A 414 -16.68 -6.21 13.14
N LEU A 415 -16.59 -6.08 11.82
CA LEU A 415 -17.10 -4.90 11.09
C LEU A 415 -18.63 -4.76 11.13
N ASN A 416 -19.35 -5.85 11.38
CA ASN A 416 -20.82 -5.91 11.33
C ASN A 416 -21.52 -5.65 12.67
N VAL A 417 -20.76 -5.40 13.75
CA VAL A 417 -21.31 -5.30 15.13
C VAL A 417 -21.29 -3.85 15.64
N TYR A 418 -20.75 -2.91 14.87
CA TYR A 418 -20.48 -1.54 15.35
C TYR A 418 -21.41 -0.51 14.71
N ASP A 419 -22.12 0.26 15.54
CA ASP A 419 -22.86 1.47 15.13
C ASP A 419 -21.89 2.65 15.03
N ASP A 420 -21.63 3.10 13.80
CA ASP A 420 -20.67 4.16 13.51
C ASP A 420 -21.26 5.58 13.54
N ASN A 421 -22.54 5.74 13.89
CA ASN A 421 -23.20 7.05 13.87
C ASN A 421 -22.50 8.11 14.72
N LYS A 422 -22.07 7.76 15.93
CA LYS A 422 -21.31 8.69 16.80
C LYS A 422 -19.98 9.11 16.19
N GLU A 423 -19.26 8.16 15.58
CA GLU A 423 -17.99 8.47 14.91
C GLU A 423 -18.22 9.32 13.66
N TYR A 424 -19.32 9.10 12.95
CA TYR A 424 -19.70 9.91 11.82
C TYR A 424 -20.06 11.34 12.23
N GLU A 425 -20.81 11.53 13.31
CA GLU A 425 -21.12 12.87 13.85
C GLU A 425 -19.84 13.64 14.23
N GLU A 426 -18.88 12.97 14.89
CA GLU A 426 -17.56 13.55 15.17
C GLU A 426 -16.82 13.88 13.86
N PHE A 427 -16.80 12.96 12.89
CA PHE A 427 -16.20 13.17 11.58
C PHE A 427 -16.78 14.39 10.87
N LEU A 428 -18.11 14.51 10.78
CA LEU A 428 -18.79 15.63 10.15
C LEU A 428 -18.48 16.95 10.86
N LYS A 429 -18.46 16.95 12.20
CA LYS A 429 -18.07 18.13 13.00
C LYS A 429 -16.65 18.56 12.67
N LYS A 430 -15.71 17.63 12.57
CA LYS A 430 -14.30 17.90 12.20
C LYS A 430 -14.19 18.41 10.76
N ILE A 431 -14.98 17.88 9.82
CA ILE A 431 -15.02 18.37 8.43
C ILE A 431 -15.49 19.83 8.39
N LYS A 432 -16.62 20.15 9.04
CA LYS A 432 -17.16 21.52 9.08
C LYS A 432 -16.17 22.51 9.68
N LEU A 433 -15.48 22.09 10.75
CA LEU A 433 -14.43 22.88 11.37
C LEU A 433 -13.22 23.06 10.42
N ALA A 434 -12.81 22.01 9.70
CA ALA A 434 -11.67 22.07 8.79
C ALA A 434 -11.88 23.00 7.59
N LEU A 435 -13.11 23.10 7.08
CA LEU A 435 -13.44 23.96 5.93
C LEU A 435 -13.09 25.44 6.15
N SER A 436 -13.01 25.93 7.40
CA SER A 436 -12.62 27.31 7.70
C SER A 436 -11.12 27.52 7.94
N GLN A 437 -10.34 26.46 8.15
CA GLN A 437 -8.94 26.57 8.64
C GLN A 437 -7.95 25.63 7.94
N PHE A 438 -8.34 24.95 6.86
CA PHE A 438 -7.51 23.94 6.20
C PHE A 438 -6.18 24.48 5.66
N TYR A 439 -6.07 25.77 5.33
CA TYR A 439 -4.79 26.33 4.88
C TYR A 439 -3.77 26.44 6.02
N GLU A 440 -4.18 26.88 7.21
CA GLU A 440 -3.29 27.04 8.36
C GLU A 440 -2.85 25.65 8.89
N VAL A 441 -3.83 24.75 9.07
CA VAL A 441 -3.55 23.36 9.47
C VAL A 441 -2.76 22.62 8.39
N GLY A 442 -3.02 22.91 7.11
CA GLY A 442 -2.28 22.38 5.99
C GLY A 442 -0.83 22.85 5.94
N TYR A 443 -0.56 24.11 6.26
CA TYR A 443 0.80 24.63 6.37
C TYR A 443 1.56 23.98 7.52
N ASN A 444 0.91 23.73 8.65
CA ASN A 444 1.49 22.95 9.74
C ASN A 444 1.78 21.51 9.30
N ALA A 445 0.86 20.85 8.59
CA ALA A 445 1.08 19.53 8.02
C ALA A 445 2.30 19.51 7.07
N TYR A 446 2.39 20.50 6.16
CA TYR A 446 3.52 20.66 5.25
C TYR A 446 4.87 20.72 5.99
N LYS A 447 4.92 21.44 7.12
CA LYS A 447 6.13 21.56 7.96
C LYS A 447 6.44 20.28 8.73
N THR A 448 5.44 19.62 9.32
CA THR A 448 5.68 18.51 10.26
C THR A 448 5.77 17.14 9.60
N PHE A 449 4.96 16.86 8.57
CA PHE A 449 4.88 15.54 7.98
C PHE A 449 6.22 15.04 7.41
N PRO A 450 7.04 15.86 6.72
CA PRO A 450 8.33 15.42 6.19
C PRO A 450 9.25 14.81 7.25
N THR A 451 9.25 15.35 8.48
CA THR A 451 10.09 14.87 9.58
C THR A 451 9.72 13.44 10.01
N TYR A 452 8.43 13.09 9.99
CA TYR A 452 7.94 11.78 10.43
C TYR A 452 7.74 10.79 9.28
N CYS A 453 7.48 11.28 8.07
CA CYS A 453 7.04 10.44 6.96
C CYS A 453 8.11 10.22 5.90
N ALA A 454 9.27 10.87 5.95
CA ALA A 454 10.31 10.71 4.92
C ALA A 454 10.82 9.26 4.83
N MET A 455 11.02 8.79 3.60
CA MET A 455 11.60 7.46 3.37
C MET A 455 13.03 7.35 3.91
N ASP A 456 13.79 8.45 3.98
CA ASP A 456 15.12 8.51 4.58
C ASP A 456 15.14 7.99 6.02
N ARG A 457 14.12 8.38 6.82
CA ARG A 457 13.93 7.87 8.18
C ARG A 457 13.68 6.36 8.13
N LEU A 458 12.73 5.92 7.31
CA LEU A 458 12.36 4.51 7.22
C LEU A 458 13.56 3.66 6.82
N MET A 459 14.33 4.05 5.79
CA MET A 459 15.52 3.31 5.35
C MET A 459 16.55 3.15 6.48
N LYS A 460 16.76 4.22 7.26
CA LYS A 460 17.63 4.19 8.44
C LYS A 460 17.09 3.25 9.54
N GLU A 461 15.80 3.31 9.84
CA GLU A 461 15.14 2.42 10.81
C GLU A 461 15.11 0.94 10.35
N TYR A 462 15.15 0.70 9.03
CA TYR A 462 15.34 -0.63 8.43
C TYR A 462 16.80 -1.10 8.50
N GLY A 463 17.76 -0.27 8.90
CA GLY A 463 19.19 -0.63 8.95
C GLY A 463 19.82 -0.80 7.56
N TYR A 464 19.26 -0.12 6.55
CA TYR A 464 19.87 -0.05 5.23
C TYR A 464 21.16 0.79 5.25
N PRO A 465 22.14 0.44 4.41
CA PRO A 465 23.45 1.09 4.39
C PRO A 465 23.40 2.55 3.91
#